data_AF-A0A2M8C0L7-F1
#
_entry.id   AF-A0A2M8C0L7-F1
#
_cell.length_a   1.000
_cell.length_b   1.000
_cell.length_c   1.000
_cell.angle_alpha   90.00
_cell.angle_beta   90.00
_cell.angle_gamma   90.00
#
_symmetry.space_group_name_H-M   'P 1'
#
loop_
_entity.id
_entity.type
_entity.pdbx_description
1 polymer ?
#
loop_
_entity_poly.entity_id
_entity_poly.type
_entity_poly.pdbx_seq_one_letter_code
_entity_poly.pdbx_strand_id
1 'polypeptide(L)' 'MSATKEELKNLVEQLSDEESRLAFKFIRWLVEQGDELTEQELTLLHQGEQQFERGEYTWWKNVKRTEV' A
#
# COMPACT_ATOMS: atom_id res chain seq x y z
N MET A 1 -23.18 14.63 -9.75
CA MET A 1 -22.01 13.84 -9.32
C MET A 1 -21.39 14.54 -8.11
N SER A 2 -20.66 13.84 -7.24
CA SER A 2 -19.90 14.51 -6.18
C SER A 2 -18.69 15.23 -6.79
N ALA A 3 -18.31 16.38 -6.23
CA ALA A 3 -17.14 17.16 -6.69
C ALA A 3 -15.86 16.31 -6.73
N THR A 4 -15.66 15.43 -5.75
CA THR A 4 -14.54 14.49 -5.68
C THR A 4 -14.49 13.52 -6.87
N LYS A 5 -15.65 13.08 -7.38
CA LYS A 5 -15.70 12.17 -8.54
C LYS A 5 -15.33 12.89 -9.84
N GLU A 6 -15.66 14.18 -9.92
CA GLU A 6 -15.37 15.01 -11.08
C GLU A 6 -13.89 15.41 -11.13
N GLU A 7 -13.29 15.72 -9.98
CA GLU A 7 -11.85 15.94 -9.84
C GLU A 7 -11.03 14.70 -10.19
N LEU A 8 -11.42 13.52 -9.68
CA LEU A 8 -10.76 12.26 -10.04
C LEU A 8 -10.82 11.98 -11.54
N LYS A 9 -11.98 12.24 -12.16
CA LYS A 9 -12.15 12.06 -13.61
C LYS A 9 -11.19 12.96 -14.39
N ASN A 10 -11.08 14.23 -14.02
CA ASN A 10 -10.19 15.18 -14.68
C ASN A 10 -8.71 14.77 -14.55
N LEU A 11 -8.31 14.19 -13.40
CA LEU A 11 -6.95 13.68 -13.20
C LEU A 11 -6.67 12.45 -14.07
N VAL A 12 -7.62 11.53 -14.20
CA VAL A 12 -7.48 10.35 -15.07
C VAL A 12 -7.41 10.75 -16.54
N GLU A 13 -8.15 11.78 -16.97
CA GLU A 13 -8.10 12.31 -18.34
C GLU A 13 -6.75 12.94 -18.73
N GLN A 14 -5.91 13.29 -17.75
CA GLN A 14 -4.57 13.84 -17.97
C GLN A 14 -3.49 12.74 -18.10
N LEU A 15 -3.82 11.49 -17.78
CA LEU A 15 -2.88 10.37 -17.86
C LEU A 15 -2.77 9.88 -19.30
N SER A 16 -1.57 9.45 -19.69
CA SER A 16 -1.40 8.66 -20.90
C SER A 16 -2.13 7.31 -20.82
N ASP A 17 -2.31 6.66 -21.97
CA ASP A 17 -2.91 5.31 -22.01
C ASP A 17 -2.13 4.28 -21.18
N GLU A 18 -0.80 4.42 -21.10
CA GLU A 18 0.05 3.53 -20.31
C GLU A 18 -0.12 3.76 -18.81
N GLU A 19 -0.08 5.02 -18.38
CA GLU A 19 -0.30 5.41 -16.99
C GLU A 19 -1.72 5.07 -16.51
N SER A 20 -2.72 5.27 -17.37
CA SER A 20 -4.12 4.91 -17.10
C SER A 20 -4.29 3.41 -16.86
N ARG A 21 -3.60 2.57 -17.65
CA ARG A 21 -3.62 1.11 -17.46
C ARG A 21 -2.96 0.69 -16.15
N LEU A 22 -1.87 1.33 -15.76
CA LEU A 22 -1.19 1.09 -14.48
C LEU A 22 -2.06 1.51 -13.31
N ALA A 23 -2.63 2.72 -13.36
CA ALA A 23 -3.55 3.23 -12.34
C ALA A 23 -4.77 2.32 -12.19
N PHE A 24 -5.37 1.86 -13.29
CA PHE A 24 -6.51 0.95 -13.25
C PHE A 24 -6.16 -0.40 -12.61
N LYS A 25 -5.00 -0.99 -12.93
CA LYS A 25 -4.52 -2.21 -12.29
C LYS A 25 -4.32 -2.03 -10.79
N PHE A 26 -3.75 -0.91 -10.38
CA PHE A 26 -3.53 -0.59 -8.98
C PHE A 26 -4.84 -0.38 -8.21
N ILE A 27 -5.79 0.38 -8.77
CA ILE A 27 -7.12 0.58 -8.19
C ILE A 27 -7.86 -0.76 -8.06
N ARG A 28 -7.77 -1.61 -9.09
CA ARG A 28 -8.37 -2.94 -9.07
C ARG A 28 -7.73 -3.81 -7.98
N TRP A 29 -6.41 -3.77 -7.84
CA TRP A 29 -5.71 -4.44 -6.75
C TRP A 29 -6.18 -3.92 -5.38
N LEU A 30 -6.30 -2.61 -5.18
CA LEU A 30 -6.82 -2.03 -3.91
C LEU A 30 -8.24 -2.52 -3.58
N VAL A 31 -9.12 -2.55 -4.58
CA VAL A 31 -10.49 -3.04 -4.40
C VAL A 31 -10.53 -4.55 -4.13
N GLU A 32 -9.65 -5.32 -4.77
CA GLU A 32 -9.50 -6.77 -4.55
C GLU A 32 -8.83 -7.10 -3.22
N GLN A 33 -7.97 -6.22 -2.69
CA GLN A 33 -7.31 -6.43 -1.40
C GLN A 33 -8.26 -6.29 -0.21
N GLY A 34 -9.42 -5.61 -0.36
CA GLY A 34 -10.59 -5.73 0.52
C GLY A 34 -10.43 -5.27 1.98
N ASP A 35 -9.22 -5.24 2.52
CA ASP A 35 -8.93 -4.97 3.91
C ASP A 35 -8.03 -3.74 3.99
N GLU A 36 -8.63 -2.63 4.42
CA GLU A 36 -7.85 -1.65 5.16
C GLU A 36 -7.16 -2.38 6.31
N LEU A 37 -5.89 -2.07 6.57
CA LEU A 37 -5.18 -2.63 7.72
C LEU A 37 -6.05 -2.41 8.95
N THR A 38 -6.34 -3.49 9.68
CA THR A 38 -7.03 -3.40 10.95
C THR A 38 -6.25 -2.48 11.91
N GLU A 39 -6.90 -1.92 12.92
CA GLU A 39 -6.21 -1.10 13.94
C GLU A 39 -5.01 -1.84 14.56
N GLN A 40 -5.09 -3.17 14.65
CA GLN A 40 -4.01 -4.02 15.13
C GLN A 40 -2.84 -4.08 14.13
N GLU A 41 -3.12 -4.25 12.84
CA GLU A 41 -2.10 -4.25 11.80
C GLU A 41 -1.46 -2.88 11.61
N LEU A 42 -2.22 -1.79 11.75
CA LEU A 42 -1.69 -0.42 11.79
C LEU A 42 -0.76 -0.21 12.99
N THR A 43 -1.14 -0.73 14.16
CA THR A 43 -0.29 -0.67 15.36
C THR A 43 1.02 -1.44 15.14
N LEU A 44 0.96 -2.64 14.55
CA LEU A 44 2.13 -3.45 14.23
C LEU A 44 3.04 -2.76 13.19
N LEU A 45 2.45 -2.15 12.18
CA LEU A 45 3.18 -1.37 11.18
C LEU A 45 3.96 -0.23 11.85
N HIS A 46 3.29 0.55 12.70
CA HIS A 46 3.91 1.69 13.39
C HIS A 46 5.01 1.25 14.36
N GLN A 47 4.83 0.11 15.03
CA GLN A 47 5.89 -0.50 15.85
C GLN A 47 7.11 -0.90 14.99
N GLY A 48 6.87 -1.48 13.82
CA GLY A 48 7.93 -1.84 12.86
C GLY A 48 8.70 -0.61 12.36
N GLU A 49 8.02 0.50 12.06
CA GLU A 49 8.64 1.77 11.68
C GLU A 49 9.58 2.28 12.78
N GLN A 50 9.11 2.29 14.03
CA GLN A 50 9.94 2.73 15.17
C GLN A 50 11.13 1.80 15.45
N GLN A 51 10.98 0.49 15.23
CA GLN A 51 12.07 -0.46 15.35
C GLN A 51 13.12 -0.22 14.26
N PHE A 52 12.67 0.07 13.03
CA PHE A 52 13.55 0.39 11.93
C PHE A 52 14.38 1.66 12.20
N GLU A 53 13.74 2.73 12.69
CA GLU A 53 14.42 3.97 13.10
C GLU A 53 15.46 3.73 14.20
N ARG A 54 15.17 2.82 15.14
CA ARG A 54 16.08 2.43 16.21
C ARG A 54 17.19 1.48 15.78
N GLY A 55 17.22 1.05 14.52
CA GLY A 55 18.18 0.06 14.02
C GLY A 55 17.88 -1.37 14.49
N GLU A 56 16.70 -1.61 15.04
CA GLU A 56 16.22 -2.91 15.55
C GLU A 56 15.66 -3.78 14.41
N TYR A 57 16.39 -3.86 13.31
CA TYR A 57 16.05 -4.70 12.16
C TYR A 57 17.19 -5.69 11.89
N THR A 58 16.84 -6.85 11.35
CA THR A 58 17.82 -7.82 10.88
C THR A 58 17.67 -8.02 9.38
N TRP A 59 18.81 -8.19 8.71
CA TRP A 59 18.79 -8.52 7.30
C TRP A 59 18.15 -9.89 7.11
N TRP A 60 17.31 -10.03 6.09
CA TRP A 60 16.58 -11.27 5.81
C TRP A 60 17.49 -12.53 5.77
N LYS A 61 18.70 -12.39 5.22
CA LYS A 61 19.74 -13.44 5.20
C LYS A 61 20.21 -13.93 6.58
N ASN A 62 19.95 -13.15 7.64
CA ASN A 62 20.35 -13.42 9.02
C ASN A 62 19.18 -13.96 9.86
N VAL A 63 17.96 -14.04 9.30
CA VAL A 63 16.81 -14.64 9.98
C VAL A 63 16.99 -16.15 9.98
N LYS A 64 17.27 -16.73 11.15
CA LYS A 64 17.27 -18.19 11.33
C LYS A 64 15.83 -18.68 11.23
N ARG A 65 15.48 -19.30 10.11
CA ARG A 65 14.18 -19.95 9.93
C ARG A 65 14.18 -21.21 10.79
N THR A 66 13.42 -21.19 11.89
CA THR A 66 12.95 -22.44 12.48
C THR A 66 11.77 -22.90 11.62
N GLU A 67 11.82 -24.14 11.15
CA GLU A 67 10.71 -24.75 10.41
C GLU A 67 9.42 -24.64 11.25
N VAL A 68 8.37 -24.07 10.64
CA VAL A 68 7.00 -24.01 11.19
C VAL A 68 6.16 -25.04 10.44
#